data_AF-A0A2D8BFB0-F1
#
_entry.id   AF-A0A2D8BFB0-F1
#
_cell.length_a   1.000
_cell.length_b   1.000
_cell.length_c   1.000
_cell.angle_alpha   90.00
_cell.angle_beta   90.00
_cell.angle_gamma   90.00
#
_symmetry.space_group_name_H-M   'P 1'
#
loop_
_entity.id
_entity.type
_entity.pdbx_description
1 polymer ?
#
loop_
_entity_poly.entity_id
_entity_poly.type
_entity_poly.pdbx_seq_one_letter_code
_entity_poly.pdbx_strand_id
1 'polypeptide(L)' 'MIPNGMRPIVALLTMLLGLLVIVNHWMNLVESDVDVLTAHAVGLIGLFSGMNMMSSGGEATDEENRPRYLEDTQTKF' A
#
# COMPACT_ATOMS: atom_id res chain seq x y z
N MET A 1 -3.78 -11.56 -6.09
CA MET A 1 -4.48 -10.53 -5.29
C MET A 1 -4.00 -10.63 -3.84
N ILE A 2 -3.64 -9.51 -3.21
CA ILE A 2 -3.31 -9.47 -1.77
C ILE A 2 -4.64 -9.38 -1.00
N PRO A 3 -4.91 -10.28 -0.03
CA PRO A 3 -6.11 -10.20 0.80
C PRO A 3 -6.25 -8.83 1.49
N ASN A 4 -7.48 -8.28 1.49
CA ASN A 4 -7.75 -6.91 1.96
C ASN A 4 -7.23 -6.63 3.38
N GLY A 5 -7.31 -7.60 4.29
CA GLY A 5 -6.77 -7.48 5.66
C GLY A 5 -5.23 -7.48 5.75
N MET A 6 -4.53 -8.09 4.78
CA MET A 6 -3.06 -8.12 4.76
C MET A 6 -2.46 -6.94 3.99
N ARG A 7 -3.25 -6.27 3.16
CA ARG A 7 -2.83 -5.14 2.32
C ARG A 7 -2.15 -4.00 3.09
N PRO A 8 -2.62 -3.53 4.27
CA PRO A 8 -1.91 -2.50 5.04
C PRO A 8 -0.55 -2.99 5.56
N ILE A 9 -0.47 -4.25 5.97
CA ILE A 9 0.78 -4.85 6.47
C ILE A 9 1.80 -4.93 5.33
N VAL A 10 1.38 -5.44 4.17
CA VAL A 10 2.26 -5.53 2.99
C VAL A 10 2.71 -4.13 2.57
N ALA A 11 1.81 -3.14 2.57
CA ALA A 11 2.17 -1.76 2.24
C ALA A 11 3.22 -1.17 3.19
N LEU A 12 3.06 -1.38 4.51
CA LEU A 12 4.03 -0.96 5.52
C LEU A 12 5.39 -1.64 5.32
N LEU A 13 5.40 -2.94 5.03
CA LEU A 13 6.64 -3.68 4.74
C LEU A 13 7.33 -3.15 3.49
N THR A 14 6.58 -2.87 2.42
CA THR A 14 7.14 -2.30 1.18
C THR A 14 7.75 -0.92 1.43
N MET A 15 7.08 -0.05 2.19
CA MET A 15 7.63 1.26 2.57
C MET A 15 8.87 1.13 3.45
N LEU A 16 8.85 0.22 4.42
CA LEU A 16 9.98 -0.02 5.32
C LEU A 16 11.21 -0.52 4.56
N LEU A 17 11.01 -1.44 3.61
CA LEU A 17 12.08 -1.91 2.72
C LEU A 17 12.64 -0.77 1.86
N GLY A 18 11.78 0.07 1.29
CA GLY A 18 12.20 1.25 0.53
C GLY A 18 13.06 2.21 1.35
N LEU A 19 12.65 2.49 2.60
CA LEU A 19 13.44 3.29 3.54
C LEU A 19 14.76 2.63 3.90
N LEU A 20 14.77 1.31 4.10
CA LEU A 20 15.96 0.57 4.46
C LEU A 20 17.02 0.64 3.36
N VAL A 21 16.62 0.61 2.08
CA VAL A 21 17.54 0.81 0.95
C VAL A 21 18.19 2.19 0.99
N ILE A 22 17.40 3.24 1.26
CA ILE A 22 17.92 4.62 1.38
C ILE A 22 18.88 4.73 2.56
N VAL A 23 18.49 4.20 3.73
CA VAL A 23 19.32 4.22 4.94
C VAL A 23 20.60 3.41 4.74
N ASN A 24 20.52 2.26 4.08
CA ASN A 24 21.70 1.43 3.79
C ASN A 24 22.75 2.19 2.98
N HIS A 25 22.32 2.96 1.98
CA HIS A 25 23.23 3.80 1.21
C HIS A 25 23.97 4.84 2.08
N TRP A 26 23.32 5.40 3.10
CA TRP A 26 23.95 6.39 3.99
C TRP A 26 24.83 5.77 5.07
N MET A 27 24.39 4.64 5.63
CA MET A 27 25.02 4.01 6.78
C MET A 27 26.01 2.90 6.40
N ASN A 28 26.01 2.46 5.13
CA ASN A 28 26.78 1.32 4.62
C ASN A 28 26.65 0.07 5.52
N LEU A 29 25.43 -0.26 5.95
CA LEU A 29 25.16 -1.42 6.82
C LEU A 29 25.45 -2.75 6.09
N VAL A 30 25.20 -2.77 4.78
CA VAL A 30 25.46 -3.88 3.86
C VAL A 30 26.22 -3.31 2.67
N GLU A 31 27.37 -3.93 2.37
CA GLU A 31 28.21 -3.58 1.22
C GLU A 31 27.42 -3.75 -0.09
N SER A 32 27.46 -2.72 -0.93
CA SER A 32 26.64 -2.60 -2.12
C SER A 32 27.36 -1.76 -3.15
N ASP A 33 27.54 -2.31 -4.36
CA ASP A 33 28.09 -1.58 -5.53
C ASP A 33 27.07 -0.63 -6.20
N VAL A 34 25.86 -0.54 -5.65
CA VAL A 34 24.78 0.30 -6.17
C VAL A 34 25.10 1.77 -5.93
N ASP A 35 25.01 2.57 -6.99
CA ASP A 35 25.24 4.00 -6.93
C ASP A 35 24.12 4.74 -6.18
N VAL A 36 24.43 5.97 -5.76
CA VAL A 36 23.53 6.84 -4.97
C VAL A 36 22.16 6.99 -5.64
N LEU A 37 22.13 7.22 -6.96
CA LEU A 37 20.91 7.50 -7.68
C LEU A 37 20.02 6.27 -7.73
N THR A 38 20.57 5.10 -8.05
CA THR A 38 19.82 3.85 -8.09
C THR A 38 19.27 3.46 -6.71
N ALA A 39 20.06 3.61 -5.65
CA ALA A 39 19.61 3.31 -4.29
C ALA A 39 18.40 4.17 -3.88
N HIS A 40 18.45 5.48 -4.18
CA HIS A 40 17.33 6.38 -3.88
C HIS A 40 16.13 6.14 -4.81
N ALA A 41 16.36 5.84 -6.09
CA ALA A 41 15.28 5.52 -7.02
C ALA A 41 14.50 4.28 -6.56
N VAL A 42 15.19 3.19 -6.23
CA VAL A 42 14.57 1.96 -5.69
C VAL A 42 13.86 2.24 -4.37
N GLY A 43 14.49 3.00 -3.47
CA GLY A 43 13.91 3.36 -2.20
C GLY A 43 12.61 4.17 -2.31
N LEU A 44 12.62 5.19 -3.18
CA LEU A 44 11.45 6.03 -3.46
C LEU A 44 10.34 5.26 -4.18
N ILE A 45 10.69 4.35 -5.10
CA ILE A 45 9.71 3.46 -5.75
C ILE A 45 9.03 2.57 -4.69
N GLY A 46 9.79 1.99 -3.76
CA GLY A 46 9.24 1.19 -2.66
C GLY A 46 8.30 2.01 -1.76
N LEU A 47 8.71 3.22 -1.41
CA LEU A 47 7.88 4.16 -0.65
C LEU A 47 6.57 4.50 -1.35
N PHE A 48 6.62 4.98 -2.60
CA PHE A 48 5.44 5.38 -3.34
C PHE A 48 4.53 4.19 -3.68
N SER A 49 5.11 3.02 -3.95
CA SER A 49 4.35 1.79 -4.15
C SER A 49 3.54 1.43 -2.90
N GLY A 50 4.16 1.43 -1.71
CA GLY A 50 3.45 1.15 -0.48
C GLY A 50 2.40 2.22 -0.12
N MET A 51 2.68 3.50 -0.36
CA MET A 51 1.67 4.57 -0.21
C MET A 51 0.46 4.35 -1.14
N ASN A 52 0.70 3.98 -2.40
CA ASN A 52 -0.35 3.67 -3.36
C ASN A 52 -1.20 2.47 -2.92
N MET A 53 -0.56 1.43 -2.38
CA MET A 53 -1.23 0.26 -1.81
C MET A 53 -2.10 0.60 -0.59
N MET A 54 -1.79 1.65 0.18
CA MET A 54 -2.66 2.12 1.27
C MET A 54 -3.80 3.01 0.77
N SER A 55 -3.56 3.85 -0.25
CA SER A 55 -4.54 4.79 -0.79
C SER A 55 -5.77 4.11 -1.39
N SER A 56 -5.59 2.99 -2.10
CA SER A 56 -6.69 2.26 -2.78
C SER A 56 -7.66 1.52 -1.81
N GLY A 57 -7.57 1.79 -0.50
CA GLY A 57 -8.20 1.02 0.58
C GLY A 57 -9.45 1.68 1.16
N GLY A 58 -9.77 2.91 0.71
CA GLY A 58 -10.92 3.67 1.19
C GLY A 58 -12.25 3.33 0.52
N GLU A 59 -12.25 2.66 -0.64
CA GLU A 59 -13.48 2.47 -1.43
C GLU A 59 -14.06 1.05 -1.39
N ALA A 60 -13.29 0.02 -1.00
CA ALA A 60 -13.74 -1.37 -1.07
C ALA A 60 -14.45 -1.89 0.19
N THR A 61 -14.44 -1.14 1.30
CA THR A 61 -15.08 -1.55 2.56
C THR A 61 -16.47 -0.95 2.78
N ASP A 62 -16.89 0.03 1.98
CA ASP A 62 -18.21 0.67 2.13
C ASP A 62 -19.29 0.09 1.20
N GLU A 63 -18.92 -0.65 0.15
CA GLU A 63 -19.90 -1.26 -0.76
C GLU A 63 -20.45 -2.61 -0.29
N GLU A 64 -19.71 -3.35 0.54
CA GLU A 64 -20.13 -4.69 0.99
C GLU A 64 -21.06 -4.65 2.22
N ASN A 65 -21.20 -3.49 2.88
CA ASN A 65 -22.05 -3.31 4.06
C ASN A 65 -23.13 -2.24 3.85
N ARG A 66 -23.66 -2.11 2.63
CA ARG A 66 -24.96 -1.45 2.45
C ARG A 66 -26.05 -2.49 2.69
N PRO A 67 -26.87 -2.36 3.76
CA PRO A 67 -28.05 -3.20 3.91
C PRO A 67 -28.91 -3.04 2.66
N ARG A 68 -29.04 -4.14 1.89
CA ARG A 68 -29.74 -4.22 0.61
C ARG A 68 -31.28 -4.20 0.80
N TYR A 69 -31.78 -3.34 1.69
CA TYR A 69 -33.20 -3.23 2.06
C TYR A 69 -33.84 -1.92 1.56
N LEU A 70 -33.38 -1.40 0.42
CA LEU A 70 -34.01 -0.24 -0.24
C LEU A 70 -34.77 -0.61 -1.53
N GLU A 71 -34.99 -1.91 -1.78
CA GLU A 71 -35.78 -2.40 -2.93
C GLU A 71 -37.15 -2.95 -2.53
N ASP A 72 -37.79 -2.43 -1.48
CA ASP A 72 -39.21 -2.69 -1.24
C ASP A 72 -40.01 -1.38 -1.21
N THR A 73 -40.24 -0.83 -2.39
CA THR A 73 -41.34 0.14 -2.62
C THR A 73 -42.53 -0.50 -3.34
N GLN A 74 -42.60 -1.84 -3.36
CA GLN A 74 -43.83 -2.53 -3.76
C GLN A 74 -44.83 -2.48 -2.60
N THR A 75 -45.59 -1.39 -2.54
CA THR A 75 -47.05 -1.36 -2.33
C THR A 75 -47.46 0.05 -1.92
N LYS A 76 -47.78 0.88 -2.92
CA LYS A 76 -48.73 1.95 -2.71
C LYS A 76 -49.82 1.80 -3.76
N PHE A 77 -50.94 1.22 -3.31
CA PHE A 77 -52.22 1.19 -4.00
C PHE A 77 -52.65 2.59 -4.43
#